data_AF-M3A418-F1
#
_entry.id   AF-M3A418-F1
#
_cell.length_a   1.000
_cell.length_b   1.000
_cell.length_c   1.000
_cell.angle_alpha   90.00
_cell.angle_beta   90.00
_cell.angle_gamma   90.00
#
_symmetry.space_group_name_H-M   'P 1'
#
loop_
_entity.id
_entity.type
_entity.pdbx_description
1 polymer ?
#
loop_
_entity_poly.entity_id
_entity_poly.type
_entity_poly.pdbx_seq_one_letter_code
_entity_poly.pdbx_strand_id
1 'polypeptide(L)'
;MKKLFTELGVVPIGNRTHVCHRFTVVGPGTSFGRRAAMAVQDIRHADCAVLEGSNFADRHPSGSYGLNAEAYGAPIHHPWPGTNTSTSSW
;
A
#
# COMPACT_ATOMS: atom_id res chain seq x y z
N MET A 1 -8.13 12.09 19.30
CA MET A 1 -9.14 11.71 20.32
C MET A 1 -8.77 10.50 21.19
N LYS A 2 -7.75 9.68 20.87
CA LYS A 2 -7.38 8.53 21.73
C LYS A 2 -6.99 8.94 23.16
N LYS A 3 -6.19 10.00 23.33
CA LYS A 3 -5.83 10.54 24.66
C LYS A 3 -7.08 10.92 25.47
N LEU A 4 -7.95 11.78 24.92
CA LEU A 4 -9.20 12.20 25.55
C LEU A 4 -10.07 11.01 26.01
N PHE A 5 -10.27 10.01 25.15
CA PHE A 5 -11.11 8.86 25.49
C PHE A 5 -10.49 7.95 26.55
N THR A 6 -9.18 7.75 26.51
CA THR A 6 -8.50 6.95 27.54
C THR A 6 -8.49 7.65 28.90
N GLU A 7 -8.35 8.98 28.95
CA GLU A 7 -8.48 9.76 30.19
C GLU A 7 -9.92 9.70 30.78
N LEU A 8 -10.94 9.57 29.93
CA LEU A 8 -12.33 9.37 30.33
C LEU A 8 -12.66 7.90 30.69
N GLY A 9 -11.66 7.02 30.77
CA GLY A 9 -11.84 5.59 31.10
C GLY A 9 -12.37 4.74 29.95
N VAL A 10 -12.51 5.29 28.74
CA VAL A 10 -12.94 4.54 27.56
C VAL A 10 -11.74 3.84 26.91
N VAL A 11 -11.90 2.56 26.59
CA VAL A 11 -10.92 1.77 25.84
C VAL A 11 -11.35 1.72 24.37
N PRO A 12 -10.74 2.50 23.46
CA PRO A 12 -11.12 2.46 22.05
C PRO A 12 -10.57 1.18 21.40
N ILE A 13 -11.47 0.30 20.97
CA ILE A 13 -11.19 -1.07 20.46
C ILE A 13 -10.80 -1.11 18.96
N GLY A 14 -10.76 0.03 18.26
CA GLY A 14 -10.27 -0.01 16.87
C GLY A 14 -10.48 1.27 16.08
N ASN A 15 -10.04 1.21 14.84
CA ASN A 15 -10.23 2.22 13.80
C ASN A 15 -10.15 1.54 12.43
N ARG A 16 -10.23 2.33 11.35
CA ARG A 16 -10.10 1.81 9.98
C ARG A 16 -8.78 1.09 9.72
N THR A 17 -7.68 1.53 10.34
CA THR A 17 -6.35 0.92 10.23
C THR A 17 -6.34 -0.52 10.72
N HIS A 18 -7.18 -0.87 11.71
CA HIS A 18 -7.33 -2.26 12.12
C HIS A 18 -7.87 -3.14 10.98
N VAL A 19 -8.78 -2.65 10.16
CA VAL A 19 -9.34 -3.42 9.04
C VAL A 19 -8.32 -3.57 7.91
N CYS A 20 -7.67 -2.49 7.48
CA CYS A 20 -6.85 -2.51 6.27
C CYS A 20 -5.34 -2.72 6.50
N HIS A 21 -4.79 -2.46 7.68
CA HIS A 21 -3.33 -2.47 7.90
C HIS A 21 -2.87 -3.41 9.04
N ARG A 22 -3.76 -4.06 9.79
CA ARG A 22 -3.32 -4.94 10.89
C ARG A 22 -2.41 -6.08 10.42
N PHE A 23 -2.61 -6.57 9.21
CA PHE A 23 -1.81 -7.68 8.65
C PHE A 23 -0.47 -7.20 8.09
N THR A 24 -0.41 -6.00 7.50
CA THR A 24 0.85 -5.37 7.08
C THR A 24 1.70 -4.89 8.27
N VAL A 25 1.10 -4.82 9.45
CA VAL A 25 1.78 -4.62 10.73
C VAL A 25 2.41 -5.92 11.21
N VAL A 26 1.77 -7.08 11.10
CA VAL A 26 2.31 -8.36 11.61
C VAL A 26 3.32 -8.98 10.66
N GLY A 27 2.99 -9.14 9.37
CA GLY A 27 3.86 -9.85 8.42
C GLY A 27 5.24 -9.20 8.31
N PRO A 28 5.34 -7.97 7.77
CA PRO A 28 6.59 -7.23 7.70
C PRO A 28 7.25 -6.97 9.05
N GLY A 29 6.47 -6.78 10.11
CA GLY A 29 7.00 -6.55 11.45
C GLY A 29 7.80 -7.74 11.98
N THR A 30 7.32 -8.96 11.74
CA THR A 30 8.03 -10.18 12.12
C THR A 30 9.18 -10.48 11.16
N SER A 31 9.00 -10.26 9.85
CA SER A 31 10.02 -10.61 8.85
C SER A 31 11.19 -9.62 8.77
N PHE A 32 10.93 -8.33 8.97
CA PHE A 32 11.89 -7.24 8.69
C PHE A 32 12.08 -6.26 9.86
N GLY A 33 11.43 -6.52 11.01
CA GLY A 33 11.53 -5.67 12.20
C GLY A 33 10.85 -4.30 12.08
N ARG A 34 10.17 -3.99 10.96
CA ARG A 34 9.49 -2.70 10.73
C ARG A 34 8.15 -2.89 10.02
N ARG A 35 7.22 -1.98 10.32
CA ARG A 35 5.78 -2.10 10.01
C ARG A 35 5.27 -1.00 9.07
N ALA A 36 6.10 -0.56 8.13
CA ALA A 36 5.77 0.54 7.23
C ALA A 36 6.19 0.21 5.80
N ALA A 37 5.41 0.69 4.84
CA ALA A 37 5.81 0.69 3.44
C ALA A 37 7.14 1.45 3.26
N MET A 38 7.92 1.01 2.29
CA MET A 38 9.10 1.74 1.81
C MET A 38 8.66 2.95 0.97
N ALA A 39 9.58 3.85 0.64
CA ALA A 39 9.24 5.10 -0.04
C ALA A 39 8.64 4.85 -1.43
N VAL A 40 7.42 5.35 -1.67
CA VAL A 40 6.68 5.18 -2.94
C VAL A 40 7.43 5.80 -4.13
N GLN A 41 8.23 6.83 -3.87
CA GLN A 41 9.05 7.49 -4.89
C GLN A 41 10.14 6.58 -5.48
N ASP A 42 10.53 5.53 -4.75
CA ASP A 42 11.61 4.64 -5.18
C ASP A 42 11.17 3.60 -6.21
N ILE A 43 9.85 3.41 -6.38
CA ILE A 43 9.26 2.49 -7.37
C ILE A 43 9.73 2.82 -8.79
N ARG A 44 10.04 4.10 -9.07
CA ARG A 44 10.53 4.54 -10.39
C ARG A 44 11.90 3.96 -10.76
N HIS A 45 12.68 3.48 -9.78
CA HIS A 45 13.99 2.87 -10.00
C HIS A 45 13.91 1.34 -10.03
N ALA A 46 12.71 0.75 -9.93
CA ALA A 46 12.56 -0.69 -9.97
C ALA A 46 12.71 -1.20 -11.41
N ASP A 47 13.51 -2.24 -11.59
CA ASP A 47 13.65 -2.93 -12.89
C ASP A 47 12.44 -3.83 -13.20
N CYS A 48 11.56 -4.04 -12.22
CA CYS A 48 10.31 -4.78 -12.33
C CYS A 48 9.39 -4.38 -11.17
N ALA A 49 8.10 -4.18 -11.44
CA ALA A 49 7.11 -3.88 -10.42
C ALA A 49 5.97 -4.91 -10.44
N VAL A 50 5.54 -5.34 -9.25
CA VAL A 50 4.45 -6.30 -9.09
C VAL A 50 3.34 -5.67 -8.23
N LEU A 51 2.15 -5.57 -8.80
CA LEU A 51 0.96 -4.97 -8.20
C LEU A 51 0.01 -6.06 -7.70
N GLU A 52 0.35 -6.68 -6.57
CA GLU A 52 -0.42 -7.77 -5.95
C GLU A 52 -1.55 -7.25 -5.06
N GLY A 53 -2.78 -7.73 -5.28
CA GLY A 53 -3.90 -7.47 -4.36
C GLY A 53 -4.25 -5.99 -4.17
N SER A 54 -3.86 -5.13 -5.11
CA SER A 54 -3.99 -3.67 -5.03
C SER A 54 -4.65 -3.12 -6.29
N ASN A 55 -5.57 -2.17 -6.15
CA ASN A 55 -6.02 -1.33 -7.26
C ASN A 55 -5.30 0.02 -7.18
N PHE A 56 -4.01 0.01 -7.50
CA PHE A 56 -3.10 1.10 -7.19
C PHE A 56 -3.42 2.39 -7.95
N ALA A 57 -3.76 2.30 -9.24
CA ALA A 57 -4.07 3.45 -10.06
C ALA A 57 -5.29 4.25 -9.54
N ASP A 58 -6.35 3.58 -9.09
CA ASP A 58 -7.55 4.25 -8.57
C ASP A 58 -7.41 4.67 -7.10
N ARG A 59 -6.77 3.85 -6.26
CA ARG A 59 -6.72 4.07 -4.81
C ARG A 59 -5.54 4.95 -4.39
N HIS A 60 -4.53 5.09 -5.25
CA HIS A 60 -3.31 5.84 -5.00
C HIS A 60 -2.89 6.69 -6.21
N PRO A 61 -3.75 7.61 -6.70
CA PRO A 61 -3.47 8.37 -7.93
C PRO A 61 -2.20 9.22 -7.87
N SER A 62 -1.79 9.68 -6.68
CA SER A 62 -0.51 10.38 -6.48
C SER A 62 0.69 9.44 -6.36
N GLY A 63 0.48 8.15 -6.08
CA GLY A 63 1.51 7.13 -6.12
C GLY A 63 1.85 6.69 -7.55
N SER A 64 0.94 6.95 -8.51
CA SER A 64 1.11 6.60 -9.93
C SER A 64 2.33 7.27 -10.57
N TYR A 65 2.82 8.40 -10.04
CA TYR A 65 4.10 8.98 -10.47
C TYR A 65 5.30 8.05 -10.25
N GLY A 66 5.21 7.12 -9.30
CA GLY A 66 6.21 6.08 -9.05
C GLY A 66 6.14 4.90 -10.02
N LEU A 67 4.99 4.64 -10.63
CA LEU A 67 4.80 3.60 -11.65
C LEU A 67 5.13 4.08 -13.08
N ASN A 68 5.68 5.29 -13.22
CA ASN A 68 6.40 5.71 -14.42
C ASN A 68 7.62 4.81 -14.75
N ALA A 69 7.91 3.77 -13.95
CA ALA A 69 8.94 2.77 -14.22
C ALA A 69 8.83 2.15 -15.63
N GLU A 70 7.62 2.01 -16.18
CA GLU A 70 7.43 1.59 -17.59
C GLU A 70 7.96 2.60 -18.61
N ALA A 71 7.89 3.90 -18.30
CA ALA A 71 8.55 4.92 -19.13
C ALA A 71 10.08 4.73 -19.16
N TYR A 72 10.62 3.95 -18.22
CA TYR A 72 12.02 3.54 -18.15
C TYR A 72 12.24 2.06 -18.55
N GLY A 73 11.21 1.38 -19.06
CA GLY A 73 11.29 0.02 -19.61
C GLY A 73 11.05 -1.12 -18.62
N ALA A 74 10.66 -0.84 -17.37
CA ALA A 74 10.40 -1.88 -16.37
C ALA A 74 9.02 -2.52 -16.58
N PRO A 75 8.91 -3.86 -16.65
CA PRO A 75 7.61 -4.54 -16.73
C PRO A 75 6.79 -4.36 -15.44
N ILE A 76 5.48 -4.11 -15.59
CA ILE A 76 4.49 -4.15 -14.50
C ILE A 76 3.66 -5.43 -14.59
N HIS A 77 3.66 -6.23 -13.53
CA HIS A 77 2.81 -7.41 -13.39
C HIS A 77 1.63 -7.12 -12.47
N HIS A 78 0.40 -7.28 -12.97
CA HIS A 78 -0.82 -7.04 -12.19
C HIS A 78 -1.74 -8.27 -12.18
N PRO A 79 -1.45 -9.29 -11.36
CA PRO A 79 -2.32 -10.45 -11.23
C PRO A 79 -3.52 -10.10 -10.33
N TRP A 80 -4.48 -9.40 -10.92
CA TRP A 80 -5.77 -9.12 -10.31
C TRP A 80 -6.85 -9.87 -11.09
N PRO A 81 -7.80 -10.54 -10.41
CA PRO A 81 -8.82 -11.33 -11.09
C PRO A 81 -9.90 -10.48 -11.79
N GLY A 82 -10.02 -9.19 -11.45
CA GLY A 82 -10.95 -8.26 -12.11
C GLY A 82 -10.26 -7.36 -13.14
N THR A 83 -11.01 -6.45 -13.74
CA THR A 83 -10.45 -5.33 -14.51
C THR A 83 -10.59 -4.04 -13.70
N ASN A 84 -9.53 -3.23 -13.68
CA ASN A 84 -9.52 -1.89 -13.09
C ASN A 84 -8.57 -0.99 -13.89
N THR A 85 -8.44 0.28 -13.53
CA THR A 85 -7.54 1.19 -14.26
C THR A 85 -6.07 0.72 -14.19
N SER A 86 -5.67 0.00 -13.16
CA SER A 86 -4.34 -0.62 -13.06
C SER A 86 -4.15 -1.84 -14.00
N THR A 87 -5.18 -2.27 -14.74
CA THR A 87 -5.07 -3.29 -15.81
C THR A 87 -5.13 -2.70 -17.22
N SER A 88 -5.55 -1.44 -17.36
CA SER A 88 -5.83 -0.80 -18.65
C SER A 88 -4.99 0.45 -18.93
N SER A 89 -4.17 0.89 -17.97
CA SER A 89 -3.45 2.17 -18.02
C SER A 89 -1.93 2.01 -18.11
N TRP A 90 -1.46 0.84 -18.53
CA TRP A 90 -0.06 0.49 -18.67
C TRP A 90 0.20 0.04 -20.10
#